data_AF-A0A6N4XSB3-F1
#
_entry.id   AF-A0A6N4XSB3-F1
#
_cell.length_a   1.000
_cell.length_b   1.000
_cell.length_c   1.000
_cell.angle_alpha   90.00
_cell.angle_beta   90.00
_cell.angle_gamma   90.00
#
_symmetry.space_group_name_H-M   'P 1'
#
loop_
_entity.id
_entity.type
_entity.pdbx_description
1 polymer ?
#
loop_
_entity_poly.entity_id
_entity_poly.type
_entity_poly.pdbx_seq_one_letter_code
_entity_poly.pdbx_strand_id
1 'polypeptide(L)'
;MFERDNQTQLNQYLNGAIDAKTFKDSARLWNNYVTDYKPLVDFAKDKKLSFIATNIPRRYASQTSKQGIGSLDALTDKEKTYIAQLPIKVTLDTPGYLEMKAMMGDHAEGTKVMNFIAAQATKDATMAESILRNIQAGKTFIHYNGNYHSKEFGGIYWYIKQKNQKLKMAVISVFESNDPDLKVPNKDYIPTDYNLIIPSDMTKTF
;
A
#
# COMPACT_ATOMS: atom_id res chain seq x y z
N MET A 1 1.25 5.26 -1.69
CA MET A 1 1.50 6.32 -2.69
C MET A 1 3.00 6.59 -2.87
N PHE A 2 3.75 6.99 -1.84
CA PHE A 2 5.20 7.21 -1.96
C PHE A 2 6.00 5.92 -1.81
N GLU A 3 7.10 5.86 -2.58
CA GLU A 3 8.07 4.77 -2.56
C GLU A 3 9.20 5.09 -1.56
N ARG A 4 9.73 4.10 -0.83
CA ARG A 4 10.72 4.30 0.24
C ARG A 4 11.92 5.15 -0.18
N ASP A 5 12.37 5.03 -1.43
CA ASP A 5 13.49 5.80 -1.97
C ASP A 5 13.14 7.26 -2.31
N ASN A 6 11.89 7.69 -2.09
CA ASN A 6 11.48 9.10 -2.10
C ASN A 6 11.44 9.74 -0.71
N GLN A 7 11.74 8.99 0.36
CA GLN A 7 11.61 9.49 1.74
C GLN A 7 12.49 10.73 1.98
N THR A 8 13.68 10.81 1.38
CA THR A 8 14.57 11.97 1.54
C THR A 8 13.95 13.25 0.99
N GLN A 9 13.46 13.22 -0.24
CA GLN A 9 12.81 14.35 -0.89
C GLN A 9 11.52 14.73 -0.16
N LEU A 10 10.75 13.74 0.30
CA LEU A 10 9.56 13.95 1.09
C LEU A 10 9.88 14.68 2.41
N ASN A 11 10.94 14.27 3.11
CA ASN A 11 11.38 14.93 4.34
C ASN A 11 11.86 16.37 4.08
N GLN A 12 12.59 16.60 2.99
CA GLN A 12 13.02 17.94 2.57
C GLN A 12 11.82 18.85 2.25
N TYR A 13 10.75 18.30 1.68
CA TYR A 13 9.54 19.07 1.44
C TYR A 13 8.81 19.40 2.75
N LEU A 14 8.64 18.41 3.62
CA LEU A 14 7.96 18.55 4.92
C LEU A 14 8.67 19.53 5.86
N ASN A 15 10.01 19.58 5.83
CA ASN A 15 10.79 20.50 6.68
C ASN A 15 11.00 21.89 6.06
N GLY A 16 10.52 22.11 4.83
CA GLY A 16 10.63 23.40 4.13
C GLY A 16 11.97 23.65 3.43
N ALA A 17 12.87 22.66 3.34
CA ALA A 17 14.13 22.79 2.63
C ALA A 17 13.96 22.87 1.10
N ILE A 18 12.89 22.28 0.55
CA ILE A 18 12.52 22.43 -0.86
C ILE A 18 11.06 22.87 -1.01
N ASP A 19 10.78 23.62 -2.08
CA ASP A 19 9.42 24.04 -2.41
C ASP A 19 8.63 22.92 -3.12
N ALA A 20 7.34 23.18 -3.40
CA ALA A 20 6.46 22.19 -4.04
C ALA A 20 6.88 21.86 -5.49
N LYS A 21 7.48 22.81 -6.20
CA LYS A 21 7.94 22.62 -7.58
C LYS A 21 9.17 21.71 -7.59
N THR A 22 10.17 22.01 -6.76
CA THR A 22 11.36 21.16 -6.58
C THR A 22 10.99 19.78 -6.06
N PHE A 23 10.02 19.67 -5.15
CA PHE A 23 9.54 18.37 -4.69
C PHE A 23 8.93 17.54 -5.83
N LYS A 24 8.07 18.14 -6.65
CA LYS A 24 7.48 17.50 -7.84
C LYS A 24 8.55 17.04 -8.84
N ASP A 25 9.58 17.85 -9.05
CA ASP A 25 10.64 17.58 -10.01
C ASP A 25 11.65 16.53 -9.49
N SER A 26 11.73 16.32 -8.18
CA SER A 26 12.73 15.43 -7.53
C SER A 26 12.18 14.11 -6.99
N ALA A 27 10.87 13.99 -6.79
CA ALA A 27 10.21 12.78 -6.32
C ALA A 27 9.32 12.17 -7.41
N ARG A 28 9.18 10.84 -7.43
CA ARG A 28 8.30 10.15 -8.38
C ARG A 28 6.86 10.18 -7.88
N LEU A 29 6.17 11.28 -8.18
CA LEU A 29 4.79 11.51 -7.79
C LEU A 29 3.82 10.79 -8.73
N TRP A 30 2.64 10.42 -8.21
CA TRP A 30 1.55 9.88 -9.02
C TRP A 30 0.88 11.01 -9.82
N ASN A 31 0.24 10.65 -10.94
CA ASN A 31 -0.42 11.62 -11.82
C ASN A 31 -1.53 12.41 -11.10
N ASN A 32 -2.23 11.77 -10.16
CA ASN A 32 -3.26 12.34 -9.29
C ASN A 32 -2.71 12.97 -8.00
N TYR A 33 -1.38 13.18 -7.88
CA TYR A 33 -0.81 13.73 -6.66
C TYR A 33 -1.42 15.07 -6.26
N VAL A 34 -1.62 15.98 -7.23
CA VAL A 34 -2.09 17.34 -6.95
C VAL A 34 -3.46 17.34 -6.27
N THR A 35 -4.34 16.43 -6.66
CA THR A 35 -5.72 16.35 -6.15
C THR A 35 -5.83 15.45 -4.91
N ASP A 36 -5.21 14.27 -4.94
CA ASP A 36 -5.57 13.20 -3.99
C ASP A 36 -4.60 13.12 -2.81
N TYR A 37 -3.34 13.50 -3.03
CA TYR A 37 -2.26 13.26 -2.07
C TYR A 37 -1.62 14.54 -1.56
N LYS A 38 -1.55 15.60 -2.36
CA LYS A 38 -0.97 16.89 -1.96
C LYS A 38 -1.66 17.46 -0.71
N PRO A 39 -3.00 17.47 -0.59
CA PRO A 39 -3.65 17.98 0.61
C PRO A 39 -3.23 17.23 1.89
N LEU A 40 -3.01 15.91 1.79
CA LEU A 40 -2.54 15.09 2.93
C LEU A 40 -1.09 15.42 3.31
N VAL A 41 -0.22 15.64 2.33
CA VAL A 41 1.20 15.97 2.57
C VAL A 41 1.34 17.39 3.10
N ASP A 42 0.61 18.35 2.52
CA ASP A 42 0.58 19.74 2.99
C ASP A 42 0.07 19.81 4.44
N PHE A 43 -1.01 19.09 4.75
CA PHE A 43 -1.52 18.99 6.12
C PHE A 43 -0.45 18.47 7.08
N ALA A 44 0.28 17.42 6.69
CA ALA A 44 1.38 16.91 7.51
C ALA A 44 2.52 17.93 7.67
N LYS A 45 2.86 18.67 6.62
CA LYS A 45 3.85 19.76 6.66
C LYS A 45 3.42 20.84 7.65
N ASP A 46 2.21 21.36 7.50
CA ASP A 46 1.68 22.45 8.33
C ASP A 46 1.57 22.06 9.80
N LYS A 47 1.21 20.79 10.06
CA LYS A 47 1.09 20.24 11.42
C LYS A 47 2.40 19.63 11.95
N LYS A 48 3.50 19.71 11.19
CA LYS A 48 4.81 19.13 11.53
C LYS A 48 4.72 17.63 11.88
N LEU A 49 3.88 16.90 11.16
CA LEU A 49 3.69 15.46 11.27
C LEU A 49 4.67 14.72 10.36
N SER A 50 5.06 13.52 10.77
CA SER A 50 5.83 12.62 9.91
C SER A 50 4.93 12.06 8.80
N PHE A 51 5.41 12.10 7.55
CA PHE A 51 4.78 11.41 6.42
C PHE A 51 5.74 10.36 5.89
N ILE A 52 5.35 9.08 5.96
CA ILE A 52 6.24 7.95 5.69
C ILE A 52 5.94 7.37 4.31
N ALA A 53 6.97 7.26 3.48
CA ALA A 53 6.94 6.60 2.20
C ALA A 53 7.07 5.09 2.37
N THR A 54 5.93 4.40 2.45
CA THR A 54 5.89 3.00 2.86
C THR A 54 6.11 2.01 1.71
N ASN A 55 5.82 2.41 0.48
CA ASN A 55 5.75 1.49 -0.65
C ASN A 55 7.12 1.09 -1.17
N ILE A 56 7.18 -0.07 -1.83
CA ILE A 56 8.34 -0.49 -2.60
C ILE A 56 8.51 0.39 -3.86
N PRO A 57 9.74 0.69 -4.31
CA PRO A 57 9.96 1.25 -5.64
C PRO A 57 9.35 0.36 -6.74
N ARG A 58 8.49 0.93 -7.60
CA ARG A 58 7.73 0.18 -8.61
C ARG A 58 8.61 -0.72 -9.50
N ARG A 59 9.85 -0.33 -9.75
CA ARG A 59 10.82 -1.13 -10.51
C ARG A 59 11.03 -2.53 -9.91
N TYR A 60 11.08 -2.66 -8.59
CA TYR A 60 11.29 -3.95 -7.93
C TYR A 60 10.03 -4.80 -7.90
N ALA A 61 8.86 -4.19 -7.72
CA ALA A 61 7.59 -4.90 -7.91
C ALA A 61 7.43 -5.40 -9.36
N SER A 62 7.82 -4.58 -10.36
CA SER A 62 7.84 -5.01 -11.76
C SER A 62 8.86 -6.10 -12.04
N GLN A 63 10.02 -6.07 -11.39
CA GLN A 63 11.05 -7.10 -11.50
C GLN A 63 10.50 -8.43 -10.96
N THR A 64 9.90 -8.43 -9.77
CA THR A 64 9.23 -9.61 -9.20
C THR A 64 8.13 -10.15 -10.11
N SER A 65 7.30 -9.28 -10.69
CA SER A 65 6.21 -9.73 -11.57
C SER A 65 6.72 -10.39 -12.86
N LYS A 66 7.91 -10.02 -13.35
CA LYS A 66 8.49 -10.54 -14.59
C LYS A 66 9.38 -11.76 -14.36
N GLN A 67 10.15 -11.74 -13.27
CA GLN A 67 11.27 -12.66 -13.03
C GLN A 67 11.08 -13.54 -11.77
N GLY A 68 10.00 -13.32 -11.02
CA GLY A 68 9.72 -14.01 -9.76
C GLY A 68 10.42 -13.40 -8.55
N ILE A 69 10.04 -13.84 -7.36
CA ILE A 69 10.51 -13.27 -6.08
C ILE A 69 12.02 -13.41 -5.87
N GLY A 70 12.63 -14.50 -6.33
CA GLY A 70 14.08 -14.72 -6.22
C GLY A 70 14.92 -13.71 -6.99
N SER A 71 14.33 -12.96 -7.93
CA SER A 71 15.03 -11.86 -8.60
C SER A 71 15.49 -10.76 -7.63
N LEU A 72 14.85 -10.64 -6.46
CA LEU A 72 15.21 -9.65 -5.44
C LEU A 72 16.51 -10.01 -4.70
N ASP A 73 16.94 -11.28 -4.74
CA ASP A 73 18.18 -11.72 -4.07
C ASP A 73 19.43 -11.08 -4.70
N ALA A 74 19.35 -10.77 -6.01
CA ALA A 74 20.41 -10.13 -6.79
C ALA A 74 20.54 -8.61 -6.54
N LEU A 75 19.63 -8.00 -5.77
CA LEU A 75 19.71 -6.58 -5.44
C LEU A 75 20.93 -6.31 -4.54
N THR A 76 21.53 -5.14 -4.74
CA THR A 76 22.60 -4.66 -3.87
C THR A 76 22.07 -4.37 -2.46
N ASP A 77 22.95 -4.29 -1.46
CA ASP A 77 22.56 -4.01 -0.08
C ASP A 77 21.79 -2.70 0.06
N LYS A 78 22.21 -1.67 -0.69
CA LYS A 78 21.51 -0.37 -0.73
C LYS A 78 20.09 -0.52 -1.27
N GLU A 79 19.91 -1.28 -2.33
CA GLU A 79 18.60 -1.49 -2.94
C GLU A 79 17.68 -2.32 -2.04
N LYS A 80 18.24 -3.29 -1.33
CA LYS A 80 17.53 -4.10 -0.33
C LYS A 80 16.95 -3.25 0.80
N THR A 81 17.52 -2.07 1.10
CA THR A 81 16.94 -1.14 2.09
C THR A 81 15.56 -0.59 1.68
N TYR A 82 15.26 -0.57 0.37
CA TYR A 82 13.99 -0.07 -0.16
C TYR A 82 12.89 -1.13 -0.26
N ILE A 83 13.15 -2.36 0.17
CA ILE A 83 12.17 -3.46 0.16
C ILE A 83 12.07 -4.10 1.55
N ALA A 84 11.05 -4.93 1.77
CA ALA A 84 10.99 -5.77 2.96
C ALA A 84 12.18 -6.74 3.02
N GLN A 85 12.58 -7.09 4.24
CA GLN A 85 13.64 -8.07 4.46
C GLN A 85 13.30 -9.41 3.80
N LEU A 86 14.25 -9.92 3.01
CA LEU A 86 14.17 -11.22 2.37
C LEU A 86 14.50 -12.36 3.36
N PRO A 87 13.92 -13.57 3.21
CA PRO A 87 12.88 -13.91 2.23
C PRO A 87 11.50 -13.38 2.62
N ILE A 88 10.72 -12.92 1.63
CA ILE A 88 9.33 -12.50 1.83
C ILE A 88 8.42 -13.72 1.68
N LYS A 89 7.58 -13.99 2.69
CA LYS A 89 6.59 -15.06 2.65
C LYS A 89 5.49 -14.72 1.63
N VAL A 90 5.27 -15.59 0.65
CA VAL A 90 4.16 -15.50 -0.31
C VAL A 90 3.27 -16.73 -0.13
N THR A 91 2.00 -16.53 0.19
CA THR A 91 1.03 -17.62 0.34
C THR A 91 -0.34 -17.17 -0.16
N LEU A 92 -1.10 -18.10 -0.76
CA LEU A 92 -2.49 -17.87 -1.14
C LEU A 92 -3.44 -17.82 0.06
N ASP A 93 -2.96 -18.19 1.26
CA ASP A 93 -3.72 -18.05 2.51
C ASP A 93 -3.90 -16.57 2.93
N THR A 94 -3.14 -15.65 2.34
CA THR A 94 -3.33 -14.22 2.57
C THR A 94 -4.66 -13.78 1.95
N PRO A 95 -5.61 -13.22 2.73
CA PRO A 95 -6.88 -12.76 2.20
C PRO A 95 -6.71 -11.84 0.98
N GLY A 96 -7.54 -12.04 -0.04
CA GLY A 96 -7.48 -11.35 -1.33
C GLY A 96 -6.55 -11.96 -2.39
N TYR A 97 -5.57 -12.79 -2.04
CA TYR A 97 -4.65 -13.35 -3.05
C TYR A 97 -5.26 -14.48 -3.87
N LEU A 98 -6.14 -15.27 -3.27
CA LEU A 98 -6.89 -16.29 -4.00
C LEU A 98 -7.84 -15.67 -5.03
N GLU A 99 -8.51 -14.58 -4.67
CA GLU A 99 -9.33 -13.78 -5.59
C GLU A 99 -8.47 -13.17 -6.71
N MET A 100 -7.29 -12.63 -6.38
CA MET A 100 -6.33 -12.14 -7.37
C MET A 100 -5.92 -13.21 -8.37
N LYS A 101 -5.69 -14.44 -7.91
CA LYS A 101 -5.44 -15.60 -8.77
C LYS A 101 -6.61 -15.85 -9.72
N ALA A 102 -7.85 -15.85 -9.20
CA ALA A 102 -9.05 -16.11 -9.99
C ALA A 102 -9.30 -15.03 -11.05
N MET A 103 -9.06 -13.75 -10.75
CA MET A 103 -9.24 -12.64 -11.70
C MET A 103 -8.31 -12.69 -12.91
N MET A 104 -7.14 -13.33 -12.79
CA MET A 104 -6.22 -13.50 -13.93
C MET A 104 -6.69 -14.57 -14.92
N GLY A 105 -7.69 -15.38 -14.54
CA GLY A 105 -8.28 -16.44 -15.36
C GLY A 105 -7.38 -17.66 -15.56
N ASP A 106 -7.98 -18.78 -15.93
CA ASP A 106 -7.28 -20.06 -16.12
C ASP A 106 -6.34 -20.09 -17.34
N HIS A 107 -6.43 -19.09 -18.22
CA HIS A 107 -5.58 -18.96 -19.40
C HIS A 107 -4.20 -18.34 -19.09
N ALA A 108 -4.02 -17.77 -17.90
CA ALA A 108 -2.73 -17.23 -17.49
C ALA A 108 -1.80 -18.38 -17.04
N GLU A 109 -0.59 -18.45 -17.60
CA GLU A 109 0.42 -19.41 -17.17
C GLU A 109 0.64 -19.34 -15.64
N GLY A 110 0.59 -20.48 -14.94
CA GLY A 110 0.64 -20.53 -13.48
C GLY A 110 1.83 -19.78 -12.87
N THR A 111 3.00 -19.80 -13.53
CA THR A 111 4.19 -19.04 -13.12
C THR A 111 3.98 -17.52 -13.21
N LYS A 112 3.31 -17.03 -14.27
CA LYS A 112 3.00 -15.60 -14.42
C LYS A 112 2.03 -15.13 -13.35
N VAL A 113 1.03 -15.94 -13.02
CA VAL A 113 0.07 -15.65 -11.94
C VAL A 113 0.77 -15.59 -10.58
N MET A 114 1.60 -16.58 -10.27
CA MET A 114 2.35 -16.57 -8.99
C MET A 114 3.36 -15.43 -8.91
N ASN A 115 3.99 -15.03 -10.01
CA ASN A 115 4.87 -13.85 -10.04
C ASN A 115 4.08 -12.55 -9.79
N PHE A 116 2.86 -12.43 -10.33
CA PHE A 116 2.00 -11.28 -10.08
C PHE A 116 1.60 -11.20 -8.61
N ILE A 117 1.17 -12.32 -8.01
CA ILE A 117 0.85 -12.42 -6.58
C ILE A 117 2.10 -12.11 -5.74
N ALA A 118 3.27 -12.64 -6.12
CA ALA A 118 4.52 -12.32 -5.45
C ALA A 118 4.86 -10.82 -5.53
N ALA A 119 4.58 -10.16 -6.66
CA ALA A 119 4.81 -8.72 -6.79
C ALA A 119 3.88 -7.92 -5.86
N GLN A 120 2.63 -8.36 -5.70
CA GLN A 120 1.70 -7.78 -4.73
C GLN A 120 2.18 -8.02 -3.29
N ALA A 121 2.56 -9.25 -2.97
CA ALA A 121 3.13 -9.65 -1.69
C ALA A 121 4.37 -8.85 -1.30
N THR A 122 5.27 -8.59 -2.24
CA THR A 122 6.44 -7.76 -1.99
C THR A 122 6.05 -6.32 -1.65
N LYS A 123 5.03 -5.74 -2.30
CA LYS A 123 4.51 -4.41 -1.94
C LYS A 123 3.94 -4.42 -0.52
N ASP A 124 3.08 -5.39 -0.22
CA ASP A 124 2.38 -5.48 1.07
C ASP A 124 3.34 -5.72 2.23
N ALA A 125 4.30 -6.63 2.07
CA ALA A 125 5.35 -6.86 3.05
C ALA A 125 6.22 -5.61 3.26
N THR A 126 6.58 -4.90 2.18
CA THR A 126 7.39 -3.68 2.27
C THR A 126 6.63 -2.58 3.01
N MET A 127 5.34 -2.38 2.71
CA MET A 127 4.52 -1.42 3.44
C MET A 127 4.33 -1.80 4.91
N ALA A 128 4.05 -3.07 5.20
CA ALA A 128 3.93 -3.58 6.57
C ALA A 128 5.20 -3.34 7.39
N GLU A 129 6.37 -3.63 6.83
CA GLU A 129 7.65 -3.39 7.51
C GLU A 129 7.93 -1.89 7.68
N SER A 130 7.59 -1.06 6.68
CA SER A 130 7.70 0.39 6.81
C SER A 130 6.86 0.93 7.96
N ILE A 131 5.63 0.44 8.12
CA ILE A 131 4.74 0.81 9.22
C ILE A 131 5.36 0.38 10.55
N LEU A 132 5.75 -0.89 10.69
CA LEU A 132 6.33 -1.43 11.92
C LEU A 132 7.61 -0.71 12.37
N ARG A 133 8.42 -0.21 11.43
CA ARG A 133 9.62 0.59 11.73
C ARG A 133 9.32 2.02 12.20
N ASN A 134 8.12 2.53 11.92
CA ASN A 134 7.77 3.94 12.14
C ASN A 134 6.61 4.16 13.12
N ILE A 135 5.99 3.09 13.64
CA ILE A 135 5.04 3.21 14.76
C ILE A 135 5.75 3.73 16.02
N GLN A 136 5.07 4.58 16.78
CA GLN A 136 5.57 5.16 18.02
C GLN A 136 4.55 4.93 19.13
N ALA A 137 5.04 4.62 20.33
CA ALA A 137 4.17 4.44 21.50
C ALA A 137 3.35 5.72 21.75
N GLY A 138 2.05 5.54 22.04
CA GLY A 138 1.14 6.66 22.30
C GLY A 138 0.70 7.46 21.07
N LYS A 139 1.09 7.05 19.86
CA LYS A 139 0.67 7.70 18.60
C LYS A 139 -0.10 6.74 17.70
N THR A 140 -0.99 7.31 16.89
CA THR A 140 -1.71 6.59 15.84
C THR A 140 -0.98 6.72 14.51
N PHE A 141 -0.73 5.60 13.84
CA PHE A 141 -0.24 5.57 12.47
C PHE A 141 -1.43 5.40 11.52
N ILE A 142 -1.70 6.40 10.67
CA ILE A 142 -2.72 6.31 9.63
C ILE A 142 -2.01 5.95 8.32
N HIS A 143 -2.40 4.83 7.73
CA HIS A 143 -1.86 4.38 6.44
C HIS A 143 -2.93 4.50 5.35
N TYR A 144 -2.62 5.24 4.29
CA TYR A 144 -3.50 5.33 3.13
C TYR A 144 -3.00 4.39 2.03
N ASN A 145 -3.85 3.45 1.62
CA ASN A 145 -3.55 2.48 0.58
C ASN A 145 -4.75 2.18 -0.30
N GLY A 146 -4.50 1.63 -1.49
CA GLY A 146 -5.57 1.07 -2.31
C GLY A 146 -6.21 -0.15 -1.63
N ASN A 147 -7.47 -0.42 -1.96
CA ASN A 147 -8.32 -1.42 -1.28
C ASN A 147 -7.62 -2.79 -1.13
N TYR A 148 -7.04 -3.33 -2.21
CA TYR A 148 -6.38 -4.64 -2.21
C TYR A 148 -5.25 -4.81 -1.18
N HIS A 149 -4.67 -3.72 -0.68
CA HIS A 149 -3.58 -3.79 0.29
C HIS A 149 -4.05 -4.01 1.73
N SER A 150 -5.35 -3.90 2.01
CA SER A 150 -5.93 -4.15 3.35
C SER A 150 -7.29 -4.84 3.31
N LYS A 151 -7.80 -5.17 2.12
CA LYS A 151 -9.09 -5.83 1.89
C LYS A 151 -9.20 -7.05 2.81
N GLU A 152 -10.27 -7.12 3.59
CA GLU A 152 -10.63 -8.28 4.41
C GLU A 152 -9.51 -8.74 5.35
N PHE A 153 -8.79 -7.77 5.95
CA PHE A 153 -7.62 -8.03 6.81
C PHE A 153 -6.45 -8.72 6.08
N GLY A 154 -6.45 -8.69 4.75
CA GLY A 154 -5.38 -9.17 3.88
C GLY A 154 -4.23 -8.19 3.71
N GLY A 155 -3.34 -8.51 2.76
CA GLY A 155 -2.20 -7.68 2.39
C GLY A 155 -1.38 -7.21 3.60
N ILE A 156 -1.25 -5.89 3.75
CA ILE A 156 -0.49 -5.22 4.80
C ILE A 156 -0.91 -5.70 6.20
N TYR A 157 -2.22 -5.77 6.48
CA TYR A 157 -2.71 -6.16 7.80
C TYR A 157 -2.21 -7.56 8.16
N TRP A 158 -2.34 -8.50 7.22
CA TRP A 158 -1.88 -9.86 7.39
C TRP A 158 -0.37 -9.92 7.68
N TYR A 159 0.46 -9.22 6.90
CA TYR A 159 1.92 -9.19 7.14
C TYR A 159 2.29 -8.56 8.48
N ILE A 160 1.61 -7.50 8.91
CA ILE A 160 1.84 -6.91 10.22
C ILE A 160 1.51 -7.93 11.31
N LYS A 161 0.38 -8.65 11.22
CA LYS A 161 -0.01 -9.67 12.21
C LYS A 161 0.96 -10.86 12.26
N GLN A 162 1.62 -11.21 11.16
CA GLN A 162 2.68 -12.23 11.19
C GLN A 162 3.90 -11.80 12.04
N LYS A 163 4.16 -10.49 12.14
CA LYS A 163 5.33 -9.94 12.87
C LYS A 163 4.97 -9.44 14.27
N ASN A 164 3.76 -8.93 14.46
CA ASN A 164 3.26 -8.40 15.72
C ASN A 164 1.76 -8.66 15.86
N GLN A 165 1.41 -9.84 16.40
CA GLN A 165 0.03 -10.26 16.60
C GLN A 165 -0.76 -9.33 17.55
N LYS A 166 -0.07 -8.72 18.51
CA LYS A 166 -0.65 -7.88 19.57
C LYS A 166 -0.90 -6.43 19.15
N LEU A 167 -0.40 -6.01 17.98
CA LEU A 167 -0.62 -4.64 17.52
C LEU A 167 -2.12 -4.40 17.30
N LYS A 168 -2.65 -3.37 17.97
CA LYS A 168 -4.01 -2.89 17.74
C LYS A 168 -4.06 -2.16 16.41
N MET A 169 -4.92 -2.61 15.52
CA MET A 169 -5.11 -2.07 14.18
C MET A 169 -6.58 -2.13 13.84
N ALA A 170 -7.04 -1.16 13.08
CA ALA A 170 -8.36 -1.17 12.46
C ALA A 170 -8.20 -0.98 10.95
N VAL A 171 -9.05 -1.64 10.17
CA VAL A 171 -9.18 -1.43 8.73
C VAL A 171 -10.46 -0.66 8.45
N ILE A 172 -10.36 0.34 7.58
CA ILE A 172 -11.51 1.08 7.06
C ILE A 172 -11.70 0.64 5.61
N SER A 173 -12.77 -0.09 5.35
CA SER A 173 -13.16 -0.46 3.99
C SER A 173 -14.08 0.61 3.39
N VAL A 174 -13.90 0.89 2.10
CA VAL A 174 -14.75 1.82 1.34
C VAL A 174 -15.46 1.02 0.24
N PHE A 175 -16.79 1.15 0.19
CA PHE A 175 -17.63 0.47 -0.79
C PHE A 175 -18.52 1.49 -1.48
N GLU A 176 -18.71 1.29 -2.78
CA GLU A 176 -19.65 2.09 -3.58
C GLU A 176 -21.04 1.44 -3.58
N SER A 177 -22.09 2.27 -3.59
CA SER A 177 -23.48 1.81 -3.67
C SER A 177 -24.29 2.70 -4.62
N ASN A 178 -25.16 2.05 -5.41
CA ASN A 178 -26.21 2.72 -6.17
C ASN A 178 -27.50 2.91 -5.34
N ASP A 179 -27.59 2.31 -4.15
CA ASP A 179 -28.74 2.50 -3.25
C ASP A 179 -28.64 3.90 -2.62
N PRO A 180 -29.61 4.80 -2.83
CA PRO A 180 -29.61 6.14 -2.24
C PRO A 180 -29.61 6.13 -0.71
N ASP A 181 -30.06 5.04 -0.08
CA ASP A 181 -30.03 4.88 1.37
C ASP A 181 -28.65 4.43 1.88
N LEU A 182 -27.67 4.18 0.98
CA LEU A 182 -26.31 3.74 1.28
C LEU A 182 -26.25 2.54 2.24
N LYS A 183 -27.16 1.59 2.04
CA LYS A 183 -27.21 0.37 2.85
C LYS A 183 -25.95 -0.46 2.65
N VAL A 184 -25.55 -1.14 3.72
CA VAL A 184 -24.48 -2.13 3.67
C VAL A 184 -24.85 -3.23 2.67
N PRO A 185 -23.96 -3.62 1.73
CA PRO A 185 -24.25 -4.67 0.77
C PRO A 185 -24.59 -6.01 1.45
N ASN A 186 -25.62 -6.69 0.95
CA ASN A 186 -26.11 -7.95 1.52
C ASN A 186 -25.42 -9.21 0.95
N LYS A 187 -24.61 -9.07 -0.12
CA LYS A 187 -23.92 -10.17 -0.81
C LYS A 187 -22.46 -9.81 -1.10
N ASP A 188 -21.59 -10.82 -1.10
CA ASP A 188 -20.15 -10.70 -1.39
C ASP A 188 -19.47 -9.60 -0.56
N TYR A 189 -19.93 -9.47 0.69
CA TYR A 189 -19.54 -8.42 1.61
C TYR A 189 -18.86 -9.03 2.82
N ILE A 190 -17.58 -8.71 2.98
CA ILE A 190 -16.81 -9.05 4.18
C ILE A 190 -16.46 -7.74 4.88
N PRO A 191 -17.16 -7.41 5.98
CA PRO A 191 -16.90 -6.17 6.71
C PRO A 191 -15.53 -6.18 7.37
N THR A 192 -14.93 -5.01 7.50
CA THR A 192 -13.81 -4.76 8.40
C THR A 192 -14.28 -3.98 9.63
N ASP A 193 -13.37 -3.46 10.46
CA ASP A 193 -13.71 -2.73 11.69
C ASP A 193 -14.62 -1.53 11.41
N TYR A 194 -14.40 -0.84 10.30
CA TYR A 194 -15.23 0.27 9.84
C TYR A 194 -15.50 0.14 8.35
N ASN A 195 -16.73 0.40 7.94
CA ASN A 195 -17.18 0.23 6.56
C ASN A 195 -17.90 1.50 6.11
N LEU A 196 -17.29 2.22 5.18
CA LEU A 196 -17.82 3.42 4.57
C LEU A 196 -18.56 3.03 3.30
N ILE A 197 -19.86 3.32 3.24
CA ILE A 197 -20.66 3.17 2.02
C ILE A 197 -20.83 4.55 1.40
N ILE A 198 -20.36 4.71 0.15
CA ILE A 198 -20.42 5.96 -0.58
C ILE A 198 -21.27 5.82 -1.85
N PRO A 199 -21.89 6.90 -2.35
CA PRO A 199 -22.57 6.87 -3.64
C PRO A 199 -21.60 6.47 -4.76
N SER A 200 -22.05 5.61 -5.66
CA SER A 200 -21.26 5.15 -6.81
C SER A 200 -20.97 6.26 -7.83
N ASP A 201 -21.75 7.34 -7.82
CA ASP A 201 -21.62 8.55 -8.64
C ASP A 201 -20.76 9.63 -7.96
N MET A 202 -20.19 9.35 -6.79
CA MET A 202 -19.20 10.22 -6.16
C MET A 202 -17.98 10.40 -7.08
N THR A 203 -17.35 11.59 -7.02
CA THR A 203 -16.14 11.88 -7.79
C THR A 203 -15.08 10.80 -7.61
N LYS A 204 -14.77 10.09 -8.70
CA LYS A 204 -13.70 9.10 -8.74
C LYS A 204 -12.40 9.75 -9.15
N THR A 205 -11.33 9.30 -8.52
CA THR A 205 -9.98 9.76 -8.81
C THR A 205 -9.16 8.57 -9.29
N PHE A 206 -8.91 8.52 -10.61
CA PHE A 206 -8.24 7.44 -11.35
C PHE A 206 -8.92 6.07 -11.37
#